data_AF-A0AA39J5E2-F1
#
_entry.id   AF-A0AA39J5E2-F1
#
_cell.length_a   1.000
_cell.length_b   1.000
_cell.length_c   1.000
_cell.angle_alpha   90.00
_cell.angle_beta   90.00
_cell.angle_gamma   90.00
#
_symmetry.space_group_name_H-M   'P 1'
#
loop_
_entity.id
_entity.type
_entity.pdbx_description
1 polymer ?
#
loop_
_entity_poly.entity_id
_entity_poly.type
_entity_poly.pdbx_seq_one_letter_code
_entity_poly.pdbx_strand_id
1 'polypeptide(L)'
;CVLKSLEVKVLQLFLDVDVRWSSTDIMIEWAILLRKGIEKFLENEDFVELRKHQLSDDEWKALDIIHQILAVPHTFQQKLSADKTPTLTLAIPSF
;
A
#
# COMPACT_ATOMS: atom_id res chain seq x y z
N CYS A 1 0.15 3.69 -23.00
CA CYS A 1 -0.29 3.62 -21.59
C CYS A 1 0.82 2.96 -20.79
N VAL A 2 1.44 3.70 -19.86
CA VAL A 2 2.67 3.33 -19.10
C VAL A 2 2.53 1.98 -18.38
N LEU A 3 1.30 1.57 -18.05
CA LEU A 3 1.01 0.29 -17.39
C LEU A 3 1.27 -0.93 -18.31
N LYS A 4 1.05 -0.84 -19.63
CA LYS A 4 1.33 -1.95 -20.56
C LYS A 4 2.82 -2.22 -20.74
N SER A 5 3.67 -1.22 -20.54
CA SER A 5 5.13 -1.37 -20.64
C SER A 5 5.78 -1.95 -19.37
N LEU A 6 5.02 -2.10 -18.28
CA LEU A 6 5.54 -2.59 -17.00
C LEU A 6 5.16 -4.04 -16.69
N GLU A 7 4.42 -4.73 -17.58
CA GLU A 7 3.88 -6.08 -17.36
C GLU A 7 3.11 -6.27 -16.03
N VAL A 8 2.71 -5.17 -15.39
CA VAL A 8 1.95 -5.21 -14.14
C VAL A 8 0.50 -5.56 -14.50
N LYS A 9 0.01 -6.66 -13.92
CA LYS A 9 -1.39 -7.06 -14.00
C LYS A 9 -2.25 -5.86 -13.61
N VAL A 10 -3.23 -5.49 -14.43
CA VAL A 10 -4.14 -4.37 -14.16
C VAL A 10 -4.85 -4.66 -12.84
N LEU A 11 -4.35 -4.08 -11.77
CA LEU A 11 -4.95 -4.19 -10.46
C LEU A 11 -6.07 -3.15 -10.43
N GLN A 12 -7.30 -3.61 -10.17
CA GLN A 12 -8.44 -2.74 -9.92
C GLN A 12 -8.48 -2.49 -8.41
N LEU A 13 -8.49 -1.21 -7.99
CA LEU A 13 -8.70 -0.85 -6.58
C LEU A 13 -10.16 -1.13 -6.23
N PHE A 14 -10.42 -2.30 -5.65
CA PHE A 14 -11.71 -2.63 -5.03
C PHE A 14 -11.70 -2.08 -3.60
N LEU A 15 -12.15 -0.83 -3.44
CA LEU A 15 -12.37 -0.22 -2.12
C LEU A 15 -13.86 -0.36 -1.77
N ASP A 16 -14.22 -1.42 -1.05
CA ASP A 16 -15.62 -1.67 -0.66
C ASP A 16 -15.84 -1.73 0.86
N VAL A 17 -14.87 -1.30 1.69
CA VAL A 17 -15.02 -1.32 3.17
C VAL A 17 -14.34 -0.11 3.83
N ASP A 18 -14.96 0.36 4.92
CA ASP A 18 -14.42 1.32 5.91
C ASP A 18 -13.09 0.82 6.51
N VAL A 19 -11.95 1.15 5.88
CA VAL A 19 -10.64 0.79 6.44
C VAL A 19 -9.61 1.90 6.28
N ARG A 20 -9.58 2.81 7.25
CA ARG A 20 -8.71 3.99 7.24
C ARG A 20 -7.21 3.68 7.22
N TRP A 21 -6.79 2.55 7.82
CA TRP A 21 -5.37 2.18 7.88
C TRP A 21 -4.98 1.18 6.79
N SER A 22 -5.91 0.33 6.34
CA SER A 22 -5.61 -0.61 5.24
C SER A 22 -5.60 0.08 3.88
N SER A 23 -6.34 1.18 3.69
CA SER A 23 -6.22 1.97 2.46
C SER A 23 -4.82 2.58 2.32
N THR A 24 -4.25 3.10 3.42
CA THR A 24 -2.87 3.61 3.44
C THR A 24 -1.86 2.49 3.20
N ASP A 25 -2.01 1.35 3.87
CA ASP A 25 -1.14 0.19 3.67
C ASP A 25 -1.13 -0.29 2.20
N ILE A 26 -2.32 -0.45 1.61
CA ILE A 26 -2.48 -0.81 0.20
C ILE A 26 -1.87 0.27 -0.70
N MET A 27 -2.11 1.56 -0.44
CA MET A 27 -1.49 2.63 -1.25
C MET A 27 0.04 2.57 -1.21
N ILE A 28 0.63 2.26 -0.04
CA ILE A 28 2.08 2.12 0.12
C ILE A 28 2.59 0.88 -0.62
N GLU A 29 1.94 -0.27 -0.47
CA GLU A 29 2.26 -1.49 -1.20
C GLU A 29 2.31 -1.25 -2.72
N TRP A 30 1.33 -0.52 -3.24
CA TRP A 30 1.25 -0.17 -4.65
C TRP A 30 2.30 0.83 -5.08
N ALA A 31 2.61 1.83 -4.25
CA ALA A 31 3.68 2.77 -4.51
C ALA A 31 5.04 2.05 -4.61
N ILE A 32 5.29 1.09 -3.72
CA ILE A 32 6.50 0.25 -3.73
C ILE A 32 6.53 -0.60 -5.01
N LEU A 33 5.43 -1.29 -5.36
CA LEU A 33 5.34 -2.11 -6.58
C LEU A 33 5.59 -1.30 -7.86
N LEU A 34 5.06 -0.07 -7.91
CA LEU A 34 5.14 0.82 -9.07
C LEU A 34 6.33 1.78 -9.02
N ARG A 35 7.24 1.66 -8.05
CA ARG A 35 8.37 2.58 -7.84
C ARG A 35 9.10 2.95 -9.13
N LYS A 36 9.53 1.95 -9.93
CA LYS A 36 10.21 2.18 -11.21
C LYS A 36 9.34 2.93 -12.23
N GLY A 37 8.04 2.69 -12.22
CA GLY A 37 7.07 3.38 -13.06
C GLY A 37 6.88 4.84 -12.63
N ILE A 38 6.84 5.09 -11.32
CA ILE A 38 6.75 6.43 -10.72
C ILE A 38 8.01 7.24 -11.04
N GLU A 39 9.20 6.66 -10.84
CA GLU A 39 10.48 7.31 -11.16
C GLU A 39 10.54 7.71 -12.64
N LYS A 40 10.22 6.78 -13.55
CA LYS A 40 10.17 7.06 -14.99
C LYS A 40 9.09 8.09 -15.38
N PHE A 41 7.98 8.12 -14.64
CA PHE A 41 6.92 9.11 -14.86
C PHE A 41 7.35 10.51 -14.43
N LEU A 42 8.11 10.62 -13.33
CA LEU A 42 8.66 11.89 -12.83
C LEU A 42 9.81 12.44 -13.69
N GLU A 43 10.47 11.59 -14.47
CA GLU A 43 11.48 12.02 -15.46
C GLU A 43 10.86 12.79 -16.64
N ASN A 44 9.56 12.59 -16.93
CA ASN A 44 8.89 13.27 -18.06
C ASN A 44 8.73 14.78 -17.79
N GLU A 45 9.06 15.60 -18.80
CA GLU A 45 8.95 17.06 -18.76
C GLU A 45 7.51 17.56 -18.58
N ASP A 46 6.50 16.77 -18.95
CA ASP A 46 5.09 17.14 -18.73
C ASP A 46 4.72 17.27 -17.23
N PHE A 47 5.53 16.69 -16.33
CA PHE A 47 5.22 16.55 -14.91
C PHE A 47 6.32 17.11 -13.99
N VAL A 48 7.08 18.11 -14.45
CA VAL A 48 8.17 18.76 -13.68
C VAL A 48 7.73 19.16 -12.26
N GLU A 49 6.51 19.69 -12.12
CA GLU A 49 5.96 20.13 -10.82
C GLU A 49 5.86 19.01 -9.79
N LEU A 50 5.76 17.75 -10.22
CA LEU A 50 5.67 16.60 -9.33
C LEU A 50 7.04 16.11 -8.86
N ARG A 51 8.14 16.53 -9.50
CA ARG A 51 9.50 16.15 -9.10
C ARG A 51 9.85 16.61 -7.68
N LYS A 52 9.21 17.68 -7.18
CA LYS A 52 9.35 18.12 -5.78
C LYS A 52 8.84 17.10 -4.76
N HIS A 53 8.01 16.14 -5.20
CA HIS A 53 7.49 15.06 -4.38
C HIS A 53 8.23 13.73 -4.64
N GLN A 54 9.34 13.76 -5.37
CA GLN A 54 10.16 12.59 -5.58
C GLN A 54 10.77 12.15 -4.25
N LEU A 55 10.50 10.90 -3.89
CA LEU A 55 11.04 10.29 -2.70
C LEU A 55 12.50 9.89 -2.92
N SER A 56 13.33 10.21 -1.94
CA SER A 56 14.69 9.71 -1.82
C SER A 56 14.71 8.22 -1.50
N ASP A 57 15.87 7.58 -1.68
CA ASP A 57 16.06 6.17 -1.33
C ASP A 57 15.75 5.87 0.14
N ASP A 58 16.05 6.81 1.04
CA ASP A 58 15.78 6.64 2.46
C ASP A 58 14.29 6.80 2.79
N GLU A 59 13.57 7.66 2.07
CA GLU A 59 12.10 7.75 2.19
C GLU A 59 11.41 6.50 1.64
N TRP A 60 11.92 5.90 0.57
CA TRP A 60 11.44 4.60 0.09
C TRP A 60 11.66 3.50 1.13
N LYS A 61 12.83 3.45 1.79
CA LYS A 61 13.06 2.51 2.89
C LYS A 61 12.12 2.76 4.06
N ALA A 62 11.83 4.03 4.38
CA ALA A 62 10.87 4.38 5.41
C ALA A 62 9.46 3.87 5.07
N LEU A 63 9.04 3.96 3.80
CA LEU A 63 7.78 3.38 3.33
C LEU A 63 7.73 1.86 3.47
N ASP A 64 8.82 1.15 3.13
CA ASP A 64 8.91 -0.30 3.35
C ASP A 64 8.73 -0.67 4.83
N ILE A 65 9.35 0.10 5.74
CA ILE A 65 9.21 -0.12 7.18
C ILE A 65 7.76 0.15 7.63
N ILE A 66 7.15 1.24 7.17
CA ILE A 66 5.76 1.57 7.50
C ILE A 66 4.81 0.48 7.00
N HIS A 67 5.01 -0.03 5.78
CA HIS A 67 4.25 -1.15 5.25
C HIS A 67 4.36 -2.40 6.13
N GLN A 68 5.57 -2.75 6.58
CA GLN A 68 5.76 -3.88 7.50
C GLN A 68 5.04 -3.68 8.84
N ILE A 69 5.04 -2.46 9.37
CA ILE A 69 4.33 -2.13 10.62
C ILE A 69 2.81 -2.23 10.41
N LEU A 70 2.29 -1.74 9.28
CA LEU A 70 0.85 -1.72 8.97
C LEU A 70 0.31 -3.09 8.57
N ALA A 71 1.14 -3.97 8.03
CA ALA A 71 0.78 -5.37 7.74
C ALA A 71 0.36 -6.13 9.01
N VAL A 72 0.97 -5.83 10.17
CA VAL A 72 0.63 -6.45 11.45
C VAL A 72 -0.84 -6.21 11.82
N PRO A 73 -1.31 -4.97 12.05
CA PRO A 73 -2.72 -4.70 12.36
C PRO A 73 -3.66 -5.08 11.21
N HIS A 74 -3.22 -5.04 9.94
CA HIS A 74 -4.03 -5.52 8.83
C HIS A 74 -4.36 -7.02 8.97
N THR A 75 -3.37 -7.87 9.29
CA THR A 75 -3.61 -9.30 9.51
C THR A 75 -4.47 -9.58 10.76
N PHE A 76 -4.35 -8.77 11.81
CA PHE A 76 -5.23 -8.85 12.99
C PHE A 76 -6.68 -8.50 12.64
N GLN A 77 -6.89 -7.42 11.89
CA GLN A 77 -8.23 -7.01 11.48
C GLN A 77 -8.91 -8.11 10.65
N GLN A 78 -8.21 -8.68 9.65
CA GLN A 78 -8.74 -9.78 8.84
C GLN A 78 -9.14 -11.00 9.69
N LYS A 79 -8.34 -11.34 10.70
CA LYS A 79 -8.64 -12.44 11.62
C LYS A 79 -9.87 -12.17 12.50
N LEU A 80 -10.05 -10.94 12.97
CA LEU A 80 -11.17 -10.56 13.86
C LEU A 80 -12.49 -10.32 13.10
N SER A 81 -12.40 -9.89 11.83
CA SER A 81 -13.55 -9.70 10.92
C SER A 81 -14.09 -11.01 10.32
N ALA A 82 -13.52 -12.18 10.66
CA ALA A 82 -14.00 -13.48 10.21
C ALA A 82 -15.30 -13.86 10.94
N ASP A 83 -16.44 -13.57 10.32
CA ASP A 83 -17.82 -13.70 10.86
C ASP A 83 -18.29 -15.15 11.17
N LYS A 84 -17.43 -16.16 10.97
CA LYS A 84 -17.77 -17.60 11.11
C LYS A 84 -17.29 -18.25 12.41
N THR A 85 -16.51 -17.55 13.23
CA THR A 85 -15.99 -18.06 14.51
C THR A 85 -16.07 -16.96 15.56
N PRO A 86 -16.40 -17.26 16.83
CA PRO A 86 -16.41 -16.24 17.87
C PRO A 86 -15.00 -15.67 18.05
N THR A 87 -14.75 -14.49 17.47
CA THR A 87 -13.45 -13.79 17.45
C THR A 87 -13.23 -12.92 18.69
N LEU A 88 -14.24 -12.72 19.53
CA LEU A 88 -14.13 -11.94 20.77
C LEU A 88 -13.13 -12.56 21.77
N THR A 89 -13.01 -13.88 21.82
CA THR A 89 -12.05 -14.59 22.68
C THR A 89 -10.60 -14.45 22.19
N LEU A 90 -10.39 -14.06 20.93
CA LEU A 90 -9.08 -13.83 20.33
C LEU A 90 -8.62 -12.37 20.45
N ALA A 91 -9.47 -11.46 20.91
CA ALA A 91 -9.12 -10.05 21.06
C ALA A 91 -8.03 -9.85 22.13
N ILE A 92 -8.12 -10.52 23.29
CA ILE A 92 -7.17 -10.34 24.40
C ILE A 92 -5.77 -10.91 24.10
N PRO A 93 -5.62 -12.13 23.52
CA PRO A 93 -4.30 -12.65 23.14
C PRO A 93 -3.63 -11.93 21.96
N SER A 94 -4.36 -11.06 21.26
CA SER A 94 -3.89 -10.33 20.09
C SER A 94 -3.35 -8.93 20.40
N PHE A 95 -3.52 -8.45 21.65
CA PHE A 95 -2.92 -7.23 22.20
C PHE A 95 -1.58 -7.57 22.88
#